data_AF-A0AAV0TEV3-F1
#
_entry.id   AF-A0AAV0TEV3-F1
#
_cell.length_a   1.000
_cell.length_b   1.000
_cell.length_c   1.000
_cell.angle_alpha   90.00
_cell.angle_beta   90.00
_cell.angle_gamma   90.00
#
_symmetry.space_group_name_H-M   'P 1'
#
loop_
_entity.id
_entity.type
_entity.pdbx_description
1 polymer ?
#
loop_
_entity_poly.entity_id
_entity_poly.type
_entity_poly.pdbx_seq_one_letter_code
_entity_poly.pdbx_strand_id
1 'polypeptide(L)'
;MMANASEYEAKRLRRIAENRQKLQELNISTLTTNCLSSMTKQKKRKREAAGESMEPTKGKSLRQRKKQKVDKRQLKKEAENTRRKSEEVAGSRREKIGDIEKREKQKALRLKEKLKLKKIKLKERKLRKKQKEKEKLERIVQKELELQRRMEEGEFMREEDRLARQVAKEMVKDEKNKKRQERKAMVNELVEEIVTEEQKLARQKEDKLKKVIYPVQKIDLPLVHISDPIGSYKTKPVLLSPFLNVDVNFFHAFSLGKQFLPPGKKSVMQGLCPGGFTTTFQDHVDIHVWKNAMTLFVSGTTGMFYEYMFEKATHHGKKHVFFRWTRTQAVTPHIMWRMRQVQKGDEFFHVNNSYYDVPIPTQKPEPLLFFVQYPKGPYIYCGRLGYLGHQAKPLELSFQLLDIHALNWRRIHTMLTSC
;
A
#
# COMPACT_ATOMS: atom_id res chain seq x y z
N MET A 1 -27.20 3.13 36.05
CA MET A 1 -25.72 3.24 36.03
C MET A 1 -25.16 1.83 36.15
N MET A 2 -24.39 1.34 35.19
CA MET A 2 -23.71 0.04 35.32
C MET A 2 -22.36 0.27 36.01
N ALA A 3 -22.04 -0.55 37.01
CA ALA A 3 -20.73 -0.51 37.64
C ALA A 3 -19.69 -1.17 36.71
N ASN A 4 -18.69 -0.41 36.27
CA ASN A 4 -17.59 -0.95 35.47
C ASN A 4 -16.73 -1.87 36.35
N ALA A 5 -17.00 -3.18 36.28
CA ALA A 5 -16.14 -4.18 36.90
C ALA A 5 -14.71 -4.04 36.37
N SER A 6 -13.71 -4.24 37.24
CA SER A 6 -12.30 -4.12 36.88
C SER A 6 -11.97 -5.01 35.68
N GLU A 7 -11.08 -4.55 34.79
CA GLU A 7 -10.63 -5.33 33.62
C GLU A 7 -10.11 -6.73 34.03
N TYR A 8 -9.45 -6.82 35.19
CA TYR A 8 -9.01 -8.07 35.79
C TYR A 8 -10.17 -9.03 36.09
N GLU A 9 -11.30 -8.51 36.58
CA GLU A 9 -12.49 -9.30 36.90
C GLU A 9 -13.22 -9.77 35.64
N ALA A 10 -13.34 -8.91 34.62
CA ALA A 10 -13.83 -9.31 33.31
C ALA A 10 -12.96 -10.42 32.69
N LYS A 11 -11.62 -10.30 32.78
CA LYS A 11 -10.65 -11.30 32.31
C LYS A 11 -10.70 -12.61 33.11
N ARG A 12 -10.98 -12.55 34.41
CA ARG A 12 -11.23 -13.70 35.28
C ARG A 12 -12.53 -14.41 34.91
N LEU A 13 -13.61 -13.67 34.65
CA LEU A 13 -14.91 -14.24 34.26
C LEU A 13 -14.86 -14.93 32.90
N ARG A 14 -14.16 -14.36 31.90
CA ARG A 14 -13.93 -15.03 30.60
C ARG A 14 -13.25 -16.39 30.75
N ARG A 15 -12.14 -16.47 31.51
CA ARG A 15 -11.45 -17.74 31.81
C ARG A 15 -12.34 -18.78 32.52
N ILE A 16 -13.27 -18.34 33.37
CA ILE A 16 -14.24 -19.24 34.03
C ILE A 16 -15.28 -19.76 33.02
N ALA A 17 -15.72 -18.95 32.06
CA ALA A 17 -16.61 -19.38 30.98
C ALA A 17 -15.91 -20.35 30.01
N GLU A 18 -14.71 -20.00 29.52
CA GLU A 18 -13.88 -20.85 28.65
C GLU A 18 -13.62 -22.24 29.27
N ASN A 19 -13.27 -22.29 30.56
CA ASN A 19 -13.06 -23.55 31.26
C ASN A 19 -14.35 -24.36 31.46
N ARG A 20 -15.51 -23.71 31.63
CA ARG A 20 -16.81 -24.41 31.67
C ARG A 20 -17.15 -25.02 30.32
N GLN A 21 -16.94 -24.28 29.23
CA GLN A 21 -17.19 -24.78 27.88
C GLN A 21 -16.29 -25.99 27.57
N LYS A 22 -14.98 -25.92 27.85
CA LYS A 22 -14.06 -27.05 27.68
C LYS A 22 -14.43 -28.28 28.50
N LEU A 23 -14.97 -28.10 29.72
CA LEU A 23 -15.47 -29.22 30.53
C LEU A 23 -16.74 -29.87 29.95
N GLN A 24 -17.58 -29.09 29.25
CA GLN A 24 -18.73 -29.62 28.50
C GLN A 24 -18.29 -30.35 27.23
N GLU A 25 -17.36 -29.78 26.46
CA GLU A 25 -16.77 -30.38 25.25
C GLU A 25 -16.09 -31.74 25.54
N LEU A 26 -15.48 -31.89 26.73
CA LEU A 26 -14.85 -33.14 27.18
C LEU A 26 -15.85 -34.19 27.72
N ASN A 27 -17.17 -33.91 27.71
CA ASN A 27 -18.23 -34.79 28.25
C ASN A 27 -18.02 -35.26 29.71
N ILE A 28 -17.22 -34.53 30.49
CA ILE A 28 -16.98 -34.86 31.90
C ILE A 28 -18.25 -34.50 32.69
N SER A 29 -19.04 -35.52 33.05
CA SER A 29 -20.30 -35.34 33.77
C SER A 29 -20.08 -34.53 35.05
N THR A 30 -20.53 -33.28 35.04
CA THR A 30 -20.39 -32.38 36.18
C THR A 30 -21.19 -32.91 37.36
N LEU A 31 -20.48 -33.34 38.41
CA LEU A 31 -21.10 -33.93 39.60
C LEU A 31 -22.10 -32.96 40.22
N THR A 32 -23.39 -33.28 40.10
CA THR A 32 -24.47 -32.55 40.75
C THR A 32 -24.32 -32.68 42.26
N THR A 33 -24.04 -31.57 42.95
CA THR A 33 -23.88 -31.53 44.40
C THR A 33 -25.23 -31.63 45.11
N ASN A 34 -25.81 -32.82 45.10
CA ASN A 34 -27.04 -33.19 45.79
C ASN A 34 -26.98 -34.66 46.25
N CYS A 35 -26.45 -34.92 47.46
CA CYS A 35 -26.95 -35.98 48.36
C CYS A 35 -26.17 -36.10 49.68
N LEU A 36 -26.85 -36.68 50.68
CA LEU A 36 -26.40 -37.22 51.98
C LEU A 36 -26.56 -36.33 53.24
N SER A 37 -27.80 -36.24 53.73
CA SER A 37 -28.10 -35.92 55.14
C SER A 37 -29.50 -36.42 55.56
N SER A 38 -29.74 -37.75 55.56
CA SER A 38 -31.03 -38.30 56.03
C SER A 38 -30.96 -39.73 56.62
N MET A 39 -31.64 -39.87 57.77
CA MET A 39 -32.29 -41.09 58.33
C MET A 39 -31.49 -42.37 58.65
N THR A 40 -31.37 -42.67 59.96
CA THR A 40 -31.92 -43.87 60.67
C THR A 40 -31.49 -43.79 62.16
N LYS A 41 -32.25 -43.95 63.25
CA LYS A 41 -33.56 -44.54 63.67
C LYS A 41 -33.48 -45.85 64.50
N GLN A 42 -33.46 -45.67 65.84
CA GLN A 42 -34.21 -46.40 66.90
C GLN A 42 -33.84 -47.81 67.45
N LYS A 43 -33.93 -47.90 68.80
CA LYS A 43 -34.47 -49.03 69.67
C LYS A 43 -33.65 -50.35 69.82
N LYS A 44 -33.88 -51.24 70.82
CA LYS A 44 -34.43 -51.22 72.22
C LYS A 44 -34.35 -52.66 72.86
N ARG A 45 -34.52 -52.77 74.20
CA ARG A 45 -34.71 -53.97 75.10
C ARG A 45 -33.42 -54.50 75.77
N LYS A 46 -33.32 -54.92 77.05
CA LYS A 46 -34.22 -55.22 78.22
C LYS A 46 -34.58 -56.69 78.51
N ARG A 47 -34.00 -57.25 79.59
CA ARG A 47 -34.48 -58.24 80.62
C ARG A 47 -33.37 -58.32 81.71
N GLU A 48 -33.54 -58.48 83.03
CA GLU A 48 -34.59 -58.97 83.98
C GLU A 48 -34.59 -60.47 84.32
N ALA A 49 -34.27 -60.78 85.59
CA ALA A 49 -34.72 -61.89 86.50
C ALA A 49 -33.69 -61.98 87.67
N ALA A 50 -34.03 -61.73 88.95
CA ALA A 50 -34.77 -62.57 89.94
C ALA A 50 -33.83 -63.48 90.78
N GLY A 51 -34.06 -63.77 92.07
CA GLY A 51 -35.08 -63.25 93.01
C GLY A 51 -35.05 -63.99 94.37
N GLU A 52 -35.82 -63.48 95.36
CA GLU A 52 -36.34 -64.17 96.58
C GLU A 52 -35.30 -64.69 97.62
N SER A 53 -35.60 -64.93 98.91
CA SER A 53 -36.83 -64.85 99.76
C SER A 53 -36.45 -64.18 101.12
N MET A 54 -37.13 -64.22 102.29
CA MET A 54 -38.32 -64.93 102.82
C MET A 54 -38.91 -64.15 104.05
N GLU A 55 -40.07 -64.57 104.56
CA GLU A 55 -40.66 -64.22 105.87
C GLU A 55 -40.13 -65.17 107.01
N PRO A 56 -40.39 -65.02 108.35
CA PRO A 56 -41.75 -65.01 108.95
C PRO A 56 -42.00 -64.31 110.32
N THR A 57 -43.20 -63.72 110.45
CA THR A 57 -44.27 -64.05 111.45
C THR A 57 -43.99 -64.36 112.96
N LYS A 58 -44.69 -63.60 113.85
CA LYS A 58 -45.08 -63.83 115.29
C LYS A 58 -43.99 -63.83 116.39
N GLY A 59 -44.34 -63.34 117.58
CA GLY A 59 -43.47 -63.25 118.77
C GLY A 59 -44.16 -63.62 120.09
N LYS A 60 -43.49 -63.49 121.26
CA LYS A 60 -44.06 -63.75 122.61
C LYS A 60 -43.21 -63.20 123.78
N SER A 61 -43.87 -63.03 124.93
CA SER A 61 -43.35 -62.97 126.32
C SER A 61 -42.48 -61.78 126.79
N LEU A 62 -42.94 -61.11 127.85
CA LEU A 62 -42.28 -59.97 128.50
C LEU A 62 -41.23 -60.35 129.57
N ARG A 63 -41.06 -61.64 129.89
CA ARG A 63 -40.42 -62.09 131.15
C ARG A 63 -38.94 -62.50 131.11
N GLN A 64 -38.24 -62.40 129.96
CA GLN A 64 -36.81 -62.76 129.84
C GLN A 64 -35.82 -61.56 129.89
N ARG A 65 -36.32 -60.32 130.04
CA ARG A 65 -35.56 -59.06 129.87
C ARG A 65 -34.42 -58.78 130.86
N LYS A 66 -34.13 -59.65 131.84
CA LYS A 66 -33.06 -59.44 132.86
C LYS A 66 -31.75 -60.21 132.63
N LYS A 67 -31.71 -61.35 131.91
CA LYS A 67 -30.46 -62.14 131.78
C LYS A 67 -29.51 -61.63 130.68
N GLN A 68 -30.03 -61.17 129.55
CA GLN A 68 -29.27 -60.72 128.36
C GLN A 68 -28.40 -59.43 128.54
N LYS A 69 -28.35 -58.82 129.73
CA LYS A 69 -27.54 -57.60 129.97
C LYS A 69 -26.07 -57.87 130.29
N VAL A 70 -25.70 -59.11 130.63
CA VAL A 70 -24.31 -59.48 130.98
C VAL A 70 -23.51 -59.84 129.73
N ASP A 71 -23.94 -60.86 128.98
CA ASP A 71 -23.26 -61.40 127.80
C ASP A 71 -22.98 -60.32 126.73
N LYS A 72 -23.92 -59.38 126.58
CA LYS A 72 -23.83 -58.22 125.65
C LYS A 72 -22.71 -57.21 126.02
N ARG A 73 -22.06 -57.34 127.18
CA ARG A 73 -20.85 -56.60 127.55
C ARG A 73 -19.54 -57.33 127.23
N GLN A 74 -19.53 -58.67 127.26
CA GLN A 74 -18.34 -59.46 126.87
C GLN A 74 -18.16 -59.45 125.35
N LEU A 75 -19.21 -59.78 124.59
CA LEU A 75 -19.20 -59.73 123.11
C LEU A 75 -18.75 -58.38 122.55
N LYS A 76 -19.01 -57.27 123.26
CA LYS A 76 -18.55 -55.93 122.84
C LYS A 76 -17.03 -55.78 122.87
N LYS A 77 -16.32 -56.38 123.84
CA LYS A 77 -14.86 -56.24 123.96
C LYS A 77 -14.12 -57.04 122.89
N GLU A 78 -14.61 -58.24 122.56
CA GLU A 78 -14.03 -59.08 121.50
C GLU A 78 -14.31 -58.52 120.09
N ALA A 79 -15.50 -57.95 119.87
CA ALA A 79 -15.84 -57.23 118.64
C ALA A 79 -14.98 -55.98 118.41
N GLU A 80 -14.54 -55.29 119.48
CA GLU A 80 -13.65 -54.13 119.35
C GLU A 80 -12.21 -54.55 119.04
N ASN A 81 -11.72 -55.62 119.68
CA ASN A 81 -10.35 -56.11 119.48
C ASN A 81 -10.15 -56.78 118.11
N THR A 82 -11.21 -57.41 117.55
CA THR A 82 -11.21 -57.91 116.17
C THR A 82 -11.33 -56.79 115.12
N ARG A 83 -12.01 -55.68 115.44
CA ARG A 83 -12.03 -54.47 114.58
C ARG A 83 -10.63 -53.90 114.37
N ARG A 84 -9.88 -53.61 115.44
CA ARG A 84 -8.55 -52.99 115.33
C ARG A 84 -7.60 -53.80 114.41
N LYS A 85 -7.53 -55.13 114.60
CA LYS A 85 -6.70 -56.01 113.74
C LYS A 85 -7.18 -56.09 112.29
N SER A 86 -8.48 -56.03 112.04
CA SER A 86 -9.01 -56.03 110.67
C SER A 86 -8.86 -54.66 109.98
N GLU A 87 -8.85 -53.56 110.74
CA GLU A 87 -8.59 -52.21 110.26
C GLU A 87 -7.11 -52.02 109.85
N GLU A 88 -6.14 -52.54 110.61
CA GLU A 88 -4.71 -52.55 110.22
C GLU A 88 -4.46 -53.36 108.94
N VAL A 89 -5.03 -54.57 108.84
CA VAL A 89 -4.92 -55.42 107.64
C VAL A 89 -5.62 -54.78 106.44
N ALA A 90 -6.73 -54.07 106.64
CA ALA A 90 -7.39 -53.28 105.60
C ALA A 90 -6.55 -52.07 105.17
N GLY A 91 -5.83 -51.41 106.09
CA GLY A 91 -4.88 -50.34 105.82
C GLY A 91 -3.76 -50.80 104.89
N SER A 92 -2.99 -51.81 105.28
CA SER A 92 -1.87 -52.33 104.47
C SER A 92 -2.33 -52.90 103.12
N ARG A 93 -3.56 -53.42 103.01
CA ARG A 93 -4.16 -53.79 101.72
C ARG A 93 -4.48 -52.57 100.85
N ARG A 94 -5.06 -51.50 101.41
CA ARG A 94 -5.38 -50.26 100.69
C ARG A 94 -4.13 -49.57 100.13
N GLU A 95 -3.05 -49.51 100.89
CA GLU A 95 -1.77 -48.95 100.41
C GLU A 95 -1.21 -49.74 99.23
N LYS A 96 -1.15 -51.08 99.35
CA LYS A 96 -0.65 -51.97 98.28
C LYS A 96 -1.52 -51.88 97.02
N ILE A 97 -2.85 -51.78 97.15
CA ILE A 97 -3.77 -51.54 96.03
C ILE A 97 -3.51 -50.17 95.40
N GLY A 98 -3.35 -49.11 96.20
CA GLY A 98 -3.07 -47.76 95.73
C GLY A 98 -1.75 -47.66 94.94
N ASP A 99 -0.71 -48.37 95.35
CA ASP A 99 0.57 -48.41 94.64
C ASP A 99 0.54 -49.28 93.37
N ILE A 100 -0.26 -50.35 93.36
CA ILE A 100 -0.57 -51.10 92.13
C ILE A 100 -1.30 -50.18 91.14
N GLU A 101 -2.35 -49.46 91.57
CA GLU A 101 -3.07 -48.50 90.72
C GLU A 101 -2.17 -47.39 90.18
N LYS A 102 -1.27 -46.82 91.01
CA LYS A 102 -0.27 -45.83 90.54
C LYS A 102 0.62 -46.43 89.44
N ARG A 103 1.12 -47.66 89.64
CA ARG A 103 1.95 -48.36 88.64
C ARG A 103 1.19 -48.65 87.35
N GLU A 104 -0.09 -49.04 87.43
CA GLU A 104 -0.93 -49.26 86.24
C GLU A 104 -1.26 -47.97 85.49
N LYS A 105 -1.65 -46.90 86.20
CA LYS A 105 -1.89 -45.58 85.62
C LYS A 105 -0.62 -45.06 84.92
N GLN A 106 0.56 -45.28 85.51
CA GLN A 106 1.85 -44.92 84.89
C GLN A 106 2.19 -45.80 83.66
N LYS A 107 1.91 -47.11 83.68
CA LYS A 107 2.00 -47.98 82.49
C LYS A 107 1.07 -47.50 81.36
N ALA A 108 -0.18 -47.16 81.70
CA ALA A 108 -1.18 -46.69 80.74
C ALA A 108 -0.81 -45.33 80.11
N LEU A 109 -0.22 -44.41 80.88
CA LEU A 109 0.34 -43.16 80.34
C LEU A 109 1.49 -43.43 79.36
N ARG A 110 2.48 -44.25 79.75
CA ARG A 110 3.60 -44.65 78.87
C ARG A 110 3.12 -45.33 77.57
N LEU A 111 2.02 -46.09 77.62
CA LEU A 111 1.39 -46.68 76.43
C LEU A 111 0.71 -45.61 75.54
N LYS A 112 -0.05 -44.68 76.14
CA LYS A 112 -0.66 -43.55 75.40
C LYS A 112 0.40 -42.68 74.73
N GLU A 113 1.54 -42.44 75.38
CA GLU A 113 2.69 -41.71 74.82
C GLU A 113 3.35 -42.47 73.68
N LYS A 114 3.67 -43.76 73.85
CA LYS A 114 4.19 -44.61 72.77
C LYS A 114 3.25 -44.64 71.55
N LEU A 115 1.94 -44.61 71.75
CA LEU A 115 0.94 -44.52 70.67
C LEU A 115 0.91 -43.13 70.01
N LYS A 116 0.98 -42.03 70.78
CA LYS A 116 1.14 -40.67 70.22
C LYS A 116 2.40 -40.57 69.37
N LEU A 117 3.55 -41.04 69.88
CA LEU A 117 4.83 -41.03 69.17
C LEU A 117 4.81 -41.87 67.88
N LYS A 118 4.20 -43.07 67.92
CA LYS A 118 3.95 -43.88 66.70
C LYS A 118 3.10 -43.13 65.67
N LYS A 119 2.04 -42.43 66.08
CA LYS A 119 1.20 -41.62 65.19
C LYS A 119 1.96 -40.43 64.59
N ILE A 120 2.82 -39.76 65.35
CA ILE A 120 3.68 -38.68 64.86
C ILE A 120 4.67 -39.20 63.81
N LYS A 121 5.45 -40.24 64.14
CA LYS A 121 6.41 -40.86 63.20
C LYS A 121 5.75 -41.40 61.93
N LEU A 122 4.47 -41.82 62.00
CA LEU A 122 3.69 -42.19 60.81
C LEU A 122 3.32 -40.98 59.94
N LYS A 123 2.87 -39.87 60.54
CA LYS A 123 2.59 -38.62 59.82
C LYS A 123 3.85 -38.06 59.15
N GLU A 124 4.95 -38.01 59.89
CA GLU A 124 6.27 -37.58 59.43
C GLU A 124 6.75 -38.42 58.22
N ARG A 125 6.68 -39.76 58.31
CA ARG A 125 6.98 -40.66 57.18
C ARG A 125 6.09 -40.42 55.96
N LYS A 126 4.80 -40.12 56.15
CA LYS A 126 3.88 -39.77 55.04
C LYS A 126 4.23 -38.41 54.42
N LEU A 127 4.60 -37.41 55.22
CA LEU A 127 5.01 -36.09 54.73
C LEU A 127 6.32 -36.17 53.95
N ARG A 128 7.33 -36.88 54.46
CA ARG A 128 8.61 -37.12 53.78
C ARG A 128 8.47 -37.93 52.49
N LYS A 129 7.48 -38.83 52.39
CA LYS A 129 7.10 -39.47 51.11
C LYS A 129 6.55 -38.45 50.12
N LYS A 130 5.56 -37.64 50.52
CA LYS A 130 4.97 -36.59 49.67
C LYS A 130 5.99 -35.54 49.20
N GLN A 131 6.97 -35.19 50.03
CA GLN A 131 8.09 -34.32 49.63
C GLN A 131 8.94 -34.98 48.54
N LYS A 132 9.39 -36.23 48.74
CA LYS A 132 10.13 -36.98 47.70
C LYS A 132 9.33 -37.23 46.42
N GLU A 133 8.01 -37.34 46.50
CA GLU A 133 7.11 -37.43 45.35
C GLU A 133 7.04 -36.09 44.58
N LYS A 134 6.96 -34.96 45.29
CA LYS A 134 7.08 -33.61 44.69
C LYS A 134 8.45 -33.37 44.06
N GLU A 135 9.54 -33.60 44.80
CA GLU A 135 10.93 -33.45 44.31
C GLU A 135 11.18 -34.28 43.04
N LYS A 136 10.57 -35.47 42.94
CA LYS A 136 10.62 -36.29 41.73
C LYS A 136 9.83 -35.67 40.58
N LEU A 137 8.61 -35.19 40.84
CA LEU A 137 7.76 -34.57 39.82
C LEU A 137 8.38 -33.28 39.29
N GLU A 138 8.93 -32.43 40.16
CA GLU A 138 9.65 -31.20 39.82
C GLU A 138 10.87 -31.49 38.92
N ARG A 139 11.63 -32.55 39.21
CA ARG A 139 12.74 -33.02 38.34
C ARG A 139 12.29 -33.58 36.99
N ILE A 140 11.07 -34.12 36.88
CA ILE A 140 10.51 -34.57 35.60
C ILE A 140 10.08 -33.34 34.78
N VAL A 141 9.32 -32.42 35.37
CA VAL A 141 8.88 -31.17 34.73
C VAL A 141 10.07 -30.32 34.30
N GLN A 142 11.14 -30.24 35.10
CA GLN A 142 12.38 -29.54 34.69
C GLN A 142 13.02 -30.16 33.44
N LYS A 143 13.09 -31.49 33.35
CA LYS A 143 13.63 -32.19 32.17
C LYS A 143 12.74 -32.06 30.94
N GLU A 144 11.42 -32.05 31.13
CA GLU A 144 10.45 -31.87 30.06
C GLU A 144 10.53 -30.45 29.48
N LEU A 145 10.66 -29.43 30.34
CA LEU A 145 10.84 -28.03 29.96
C LEU A 145 12.21 -27.79 29.31
N GLU A 146 13.28 -28.42 29.81
CA GLU A 146 14.60 -28.40 29.16
C GLU A 146 14.57 -29.07 27.77
N LEU A 147 13.85 -30.19 27.63
CA LEU A 147 13.67 -30.86 26.34
C LEU A 147 12.87 -30.00 25.36
N GLN A 148 11.79 -29.34 25.82
CA GLN A 148 11.02 -28.39 25.02
C GLN A 148 11.90 -27.25 24.51
N ARG A 149 12.69 -26.60 25.38
CA ARG A 149 13.62 -25.55 24.94
C ARG A 149 14.62 -26.03 23.91
N ARG A 150 15.23 -27.21 24.08
CA ARG A 150 16.14 -27.79 23.09
C ARG A 150 15.45 -28.09 21.75
N MET A 151 14.16 -28.40 21.75
CA MET A 151 13.38 -28.55 20.51
C MET A 151 13.08 -27.19 19.88
N GLU A 152 12.66 -26.19 20.66
CA GLU A 152 12.39 -24.81 20.22
C GLU A 152 13.66 -24.16 19.63
N GLU A 153 14.79 -24.21 20.35
CA GLU A 153 16.12 -23.78 19.88
C GLU A 153 16.53 -24.53 18.60
N GLY A 154 16.28 -25.85 18.56
CA GLY A 154 16.57 -26.69 17.40
C GLY A 154 15.65 -26.43 16.20
N GLU A 155 14.44 -25.91 16.39
CA GLU A 155 13.54 -25.45 15.32
C GLU A 155 13.93 -24.06 14.84
N PHE A 156 14.22 -23.13 15.76
CA PHE A 156 14.70 -21.79 15.43
C PHE A 156 15.98 -21.83 14.58
N MET A 157 16.97 -22.64 14.96
CA MET A 157 18.18 -22.90 14.17
C MET A 157 17.89 -23.46 12.76
N ARG A 158 16.83 -24.28 12.61
CA ARG A 158 16.39 -24.81 11.31
C ARG A 158 15.64 -23.77 10.48
N GLU A 159 15.02 -22.77 11.10
CA GLU A 159 14.40 -21.64 10.40
C GLU A 159 15.43 -20.58 9.99
N GLU A 160 16.42 -20.27 10.83
CA GLU A 160 17.55 -19.41 10.46
C GLU A 160 18.35 -19.99 9.29
N ASP A 161 18.66 -21.30 9.29
CA ASP A 161 19.32 -21.96 8.15
C ASP A 161 18.47 -21.92 6.87
N ARG A 162 17.13 -22.07 6.97
CA ARG A 162 16.22 -21.90 5.82
C ARG A 162 16.24 -20.48 5.27
N LEU A 163 16.18 -19.47 6.14
CA LEU A 163 16.19 -18.06 5.78
C LEU A 163 17.55 -17.65 5.19
N ALA A 164 18.66 -18.04 5.82
CA ALA A 164 20.01 -17.82 5.29
C ALA A 164 20.19 -18.44 3.90
N ARG A 165 19.67 -19.65 3.66
CA ARG A 165 19.66 -20.29 2.34
C ARG A 165 18.73 -19.60 1.33
N GLN A 166 17.69 -18.90 1.76
CA GLN A 166 16.85 -18.08 0.87
C GLN A 166 17.59 -16.79 0.49
N VAL A 167 18.09 -16.03 1.47
CA VAL A 167 18.86 -14.80 1.25
C VAL A 167 20.09 -15.06 0.37
N ALA A 168 20.84 -16.14 0.61
CA ALA A 168 21.98 -16.52 -0.23
C ALA A 168 21.58 -16.85 -1.68
N LYS A 169 20.41 -17.47 -1.91
CA LYS A 169 19.88 -17.71 -3.27
C LYS A 169 19.46 -16.41 -3.96
N GLU A 170 18.89 -15.46 -3.22
CA GLU A 170 18.51 -14.15 -3.76
C GLU A 170 19.74 -13.30 -4.10
N MET A 171 20.75 -13.23 -3.22
CA MET A 171 22.02 -12.57 -3.51
C MET A 171 22.69 -13.15 -4.77
N VAL A 172 22.75 -14.47 -4.92
CA VAL A 172 23.30 -15.12 -6.13
C VAL A 172 22.44 -14.89 -7.39
N LYS A 173 21.12 -14.77 -7.24
CA LYS A 173 20.20 -14.42 -8.33
C LYS A 173 20.41 -12.97 -8.78
N ASP A 174 20.57 -12.05 -7.85
CA ASP A 174 20.73 -10.63 -8.12
C ASP A 174 22.13 -10.26 -8.60
N GLU A 175 23.18 -10.94 -8.13
CA GLU A 175 24.52 -10.87 -8.73
C GLU A 175 24.50 -11.33 -10.20
N LYS A 176 23.77 -12.43 -10.50
CA LYS A 176 23.56 -12.90 -11.88
C LYS A 176 22.71 -11.93 -12.70
N ASN A 177 21.73 -11.26 -12.11
CA ASN A 177 20.95 -10.21 -12.77
C ASN A 177 21.79 -8.97 -13.07
N LYS A 178 22.62 -8.53 -12.11
CA LYS A 178 23.57 -7.42 -12.28
C LYS A 178 24.57 -7.72 -13.38
N LYS A 179 25.22 -8.90 -13.37
CA LYS A 179 26.12 -9.35 -14.45
C LYS A 179 25.43 -9.49 -15.82
N ARG A 180 24.11 -9.72 -15.86
CA ARG A 180 23.31 -9.67 -17.10
C ARG A 180 22.98 -8.23 -17.54
N GLN A 181 22.75 -7.32 -16.61
CA GLN A 181 22.55 -5.89 -16.89
C GLN A 181 23.84 -5.22 -17.37
N GLU A 182 24.98 -5.47 -16.71
CA GLU A 182 26.32 -5.02 -17.10
C GLU A 182 26.66 -5.47 -18.53
N ARG A 183 26.46 -6.76 -18.84
CA ARG A 183 26.63 -7.28 -20.22
C ARG A 183 25.68 -6.65 -21.23
N LYS A 184 24.42 -6.34 -20.86
CA LYS A 184 23.48 -5.63 -21.74
C LYS A 184 23.88 -4.18 -21.95
N ALA A 185 24.36 -3.49 -20.92
CA ALA A 185 24.87 -2.13 -21.03
C ALA A 185 26.06 -2.08 -21.98
N MET A 186 27.06 -2.95 -21.79
CA MET A 186 28.23 -3.05 -22.66
C MET A 186 27.90 -3.38 -24.13
N VAL A 187 26.90 -4.26 -24.36
CA VAL A 187 26.42 -4.56 -25.73
C VAL A 187 25.65 -3.37 -26.32
N ASN A 188 24.84 -2.66 -25.55
CA ASN A 188 24.16 -1.45 -26.02
C ASN A 188 25.15 -0.33 -26.33
N GLU A 189 26.17 -0.13 -25.50
CA GLU A 189 27.25 0.85 -25.67
C GLU A 189 28.05 0.57 -26.95
N LEU A 190 28.42 -0.69 -27.19
CA LEU A 190 29.08 -1.10 -28.45
C LEU A 190 28.17 -0.91 -29.67
N VAL A 191 26.86 -1.13 -29.53
CA VAL A 191 25.87 -0.86 -30.60
C VAL A 191 25.70 0.64 -30.84
N GLU A 192 25.70 1.48 -29.81
CA GLU A 192 25.66 2.94 -29.94
C GLU A 192 26.96 3.50 -30.56
N GLU A 193 28.12 2.91 -30.28
CA GLU A 193 29.38 3.23 -30.94
C GLU A 193 29.36 2.87 -32.43
N ILE A 194 28.94 1.65 -32.79
CA ILE A 194 28.79 1.21 -34.18
C ILE A 194 27.77 2.09 -34.92
N VAL A 195 26.60 2.35 -34.33
CA VAL A 195 25.56 3.19 -34.93
C VAL A 195 26.00 4.65 -35.05
N THR A 196 26.84 5.17 -34.16
CA THR A 196 27.36 6.54 -34.30
C THR A 196 28.49 6.63 -35.34
N GLU A 197 29.33 5.62 -35.51
CA GLU A 197 30.26 5.53 -36.65
C GLU A 197 29.51 5.39 -37.99
N GLU A 198 28.51 4.51 -38.09
CA GLU A 198 27.66 4.41 -39.28
C GLU A 198 26.94 5.72 -39.57
N GLN A 199 26.43 6.44 -38.55
CA GLN A 199 25.85 7.77 -38.74
C GLN A 199 26.87 8.83 -39.17
N LYS A 200 28.11 8.82 -38.66
CA LYS A 200 29.17 9.73 -39.13
C LYS A 200 29.49 9.45 -40.60
N LEU A 201 29.64 8.18 -40.98
CA LEU A 201 29.92 7.76 -42.35
C LEU A 201 28.73 8.04 -43.28
N ALA A 202 27.50 7.85 -42.83
CA ALA A 202 26.29 8.20 -43.55
C ALA A 202 26.19 9.71 -43.78
N ARG A 203 26.40 10.55 -42.75
CA ARG A 203 26.43 12.02 -42.90
C ARG A 203 27.54 12.46 -43.86
N GLN A 204 28.74 11.89 -43.79
CA GLN A 204 29.81 12.20 -44.75
C GLN A 204 29.47 11.78 -46.20
N LYS A 205 28.74 10.67 -46.40
CA LYS A 205 28.22 10.27 -47.72
C LYS A 205 27.08 11.19 -48.17
N GLU A 206 26.18 11.56 -47.27
CA GLU A 206 25.03 12.43 -47.52
C GLU A 206 25.47 13.86 -47.86
N ASP A 207 26.48 14.43 -47.17
CA ASP A 207 27.03 15.75 -47.48
C ASP A 207 27.79 15.77 -48.82
N LYS A 208 28.41 14.64 -49.21
CA LYS A 208 28.96 14.44 -50.56
C LYS A 208 27.84 14.34 -51.60
N LEU A 209 26.73 13.66 -51.29
CA LEU A 209 25.54 13.57 -52.16
C LEU A 209 24.80 14.91 -52.30
N LYS A 210 24.67 15.69 -51.23
CA LYS A 210 24.00 17.00 -51.19
C LYS A 210 24.70 18.03 -52.09
N LYS A 211 26.03 17.94 -52.23
CA LYS A 211 26.81 18.74 -53.20
C LYS A 211 26.57 18.35 -54.67
N VAL A 212 25.90 17.23 -54.95
CA VAL A 212 25.70 16.68 -56.30
C VAL A 212 24.22 16.69 -56.71
N ILE A 213 23.31 16.31 -55.81
CA ILE A 213 21.87 16.13 -56.12
C ILE A 213 21.13 17.46 -56.25
N TYR A 214 21.54 18.49 -55.50
CA TYR A 214 20.95 19.82 -55.59
C TYR A 214 22.01 20.84 -55.99
N PRO A 215 22.01 21.35 -57.24
CA PRO A 215 22.63 22.62 -57.56
C PRO A 215 21.79 23.72 -56.89
N VAL A 216 21.94 23.87 -55.57
CA VAL A 216 21.35 24.96 -54.79
C VAL A 216 21.94 26.25 -55.36
N GLN A 217 21.16 26.92 -56.21
CA GLN A 217 21.45 28.29 -56.61
C GLN A 217 21.69 29.09 -55.32
N LYS A 218 22.75 29.90 -55.29
CA LYS A 218 23.23 30.54 -54.06
C LYS A 218 22.32 31.70 -53.66
N ILE A 219 21.10 31.36 -53.27
CA ILE A 219 20.09 32.24 -52.67
C ILE A 219 20.69 32.73 -51.35
N ASP A 220 21.11 33.98 -51.36
CA ASP A 220 21.70 34.71 -50.23
C ASP A 220 20.62 35.11 -49.21
N LEU A 221 19.98 34.09 -48.61
CA LEU A 221 19.00 34.18 -47.53
C LEU A 221 19.31 33.12 -46.46
N PRO A 222 19.04 33.39 -45.17
CA PRO A 222 19.32 32.42 -44.11
C PRO A 222 18.48 31.14 -44.29
N LEU A 223 19.07 30.00 -43.95
CA LEU A 223 18.49 28.68 -44.18
C LEU A 223 17.75 28.14 -42.94
N VAL A 224 16.60 27.53 -43.17
CA VAL A 224 15.98 26.52 -42.28
C VAL A 224 16.14 25.15 -42.95
N HIS A 225 17.02 24.32 -42.42
CA HIS A 225 17.16 22.91 -42.85
C HIS A 225 16.20 22.05 -42.02
N ILE A 226 15.16 21.54 -42.68
CA ILE A 226 14.24 20.57 -42.09
C ILE A 226 14.84 19.19 -42.31
N SER A 227 15.28 18.52 -41.25
CA SER A 227 15.73 17.13 -41.34
C SER A 227 14.56 16.25 -41.77
N ASP A 228 14.70 15.58 -42.92
CA ASP A 228 13.76 14.53 -43.32
C ASP A 228 13.68 13.43 -42.24
N PRO A 229 12.53 12.76 -42.09
CA PRO A 229 12.33 11.70 -41.08
C PRO A 229 13.02 10.38 -41.49
N ILE A 230 14.34 10.42 -41.66
CA ILE A 230 15.17 9.26 -42.04
C ILE A 230 15.67 8.56 -40.75
N GLY A 231 15.24 7.31 -40.55
CA GLY A 231 15.99 6.33 -39.74
C GLY A 231 15.69 6.22 -38.23
N SER A 232 14.93 7.11 -37.59
CA SER A 232 14.58 6.91 -36.17
C SER A 232 13.34 6.00 -36.01
N TYR A 233 13.52 4.78 -35.50
CA TYR A 233 12.50 3.72 -35.35
C TYR A 233 11.37 3.98 -34.31
N LYS A 234 10.96 5.23 -34.14
CA LYS A 234 9.74 5.61 -33.41
C LYS A 234 8.82 6.30 -34.41
N THR A 235 7.83 5.57 -34.91
CA THR A 235 6.81 6.04 -35.84
C THR A 235 6.01 7.19 -35.22
N LYS A 236 6.37 8.43 -35.58
CA LYS A 236 5.59 9.61 -35.23
C LYS A 236 4.16 9.43 -35.75
N PRO A 237 3.11 9.73 -34.95
CA PRO A 237 1.74 9.71 -35.44
C PRO A 237 1.58 10.65 -36.64
N VAL A 238 1.05 10.08 -37.73
CA VAL A 238 0.78 10.81 -38.97
C VAL A 238 -0.62 11.42 -38.87
N LEU A 239 -0.73 12.75 -39.01
CA LEU A 239 -1.99 13.48 -38.91
C LEU A 239 -2.19 14.45 -40.08
N LEU A 240 -3.43 14.61 -40.52
CA LEU A 240 -3.80 15.60 -41.53
C LEU A 240 -3.68 17.02 -40.96
N SER A 241 -3.17 17.97 -41.76
CA SER A 241 -2.94 19.36 -41.32
C SER A 241 -4.13 20.06 -40.60
N PRO A 242 -5.41 19.87 -40.96
CA PRO A 242 -6.52 20.57 -40.30
C PRO A 242 -6.73 20.22 -38.82
N PHE A 243 -6.14 19.13 -38.33
CA PHE A 243 -6.22 18.74 -36.91
C PHE A 243 -5.04 19.24 -36.07
N LEU A 244 -3.97 19.74 -36.70
CA LEU A 244 -2.74 20.18 -36.05
C LEU A 244 -2.79 21.67 -35.71
N ASN A 245 -2.40 22.01 -34.48
CA ASN A 245 -2.12 23.39 -34.06
C ASN A 245 -0.71 23.79 -34.49
N VAL A 246 -0.57 24.95 -35.13
CA VAL A 246 0.72 25.59 -35.45
C VAL A 246 1.04 26.63 -34.36
N ASP A 247 2.26 26.63 -33.82
CA ASP A 247 2.75 27.78 -33.05
C ASP A 247 3.23 28.86 -34.02
N VAL A 248 2.27 29.70 -34.41
CA VAL A 248 2.47 30.76 -35.40
C VAL A 248 3.45 31.81 -34.91
N ASN A 249 3.48 32.13 -33.61
CA ASN A 249 4.35 33.18 -33.08
C ASN A 249 5.81 32.71 -33.04
N PHE A 250 6.05 31.49 -32.54
CA PHE A 250 7.37 30.88 -32.54
C PHE A 250 7.88 30.66 -33.97
N PHE A 251 7.05 30.09 -34.85
CA PHE A 251 7.41 29.87 -36.25
C PHE A 251 7.74 31.18 -36.97
N HIS A 252 6.93 32.23 -36.77
CA HIS A 252 7.14 33.54 -37.39
C HIS A 252 8.47 34.16 -36.97
N ALA A 253 8.72 34.25 -35.66
CA ALA A 253 9.95 34.82 -35.11
C ALA A 253 11.21 34.04 -35.56
N PHE A 254 11.11 32.71 -35.71
CA PHE A 254 12.22 31.89 -36.19
C PHE A 254 12.44 31.97 -37.71
N SER A 255 11.37 32.12 -38.51
CA SER A 255 11.43 31.80 -39.95
C SER A 255 11.39 33.01 -40.90
N LEU A 256 11.10 34.22 -40.43
CA LEU A 256 10.85 35.38 -41.31
C LEU A 256 12.03 35.68 -42.25
N GLY A 257 11.77 35.71 -43.55
CA GLY A 257 12.77 35.95 -44.60
C GLY A 257 13.72 34.77 -44.86
N LYS A 258 13.47 33.59 -44.30
CA LYS A 258 14.31 32.40 -44.46
C LYS A 258 13.79 31.45 -45.55
N GLN A 259 14.71 30.74 -46.18
CA GLN A 259 14.42 29.66 -47.14
C GLN A 259 14.36 28.29 -46.45
N PHE A 260 13.51 27.40 -46.96
CA PHE A 260 13.30 26.04 -46.41
C PHE A 260 13.90 24.98 -47.34
N LEU A 261 14.80 24.13 -46.81
CA LEU A 261 15.32 22.94 -47.50
C LEU A 261 14.94 21.64 -46.78
N PRO A 262 14.80 20.50 -47.49
CA PRO A 262 14.89 20.34 -48.96
C PRO A 262 13.77 21.11 -49.72
N PRO A 263 13.93 21.41 -51.01
CA PRO A 263 12.98 22.24 -51.74
C PRO A 263 11.63 21.52 -51.95
N GLY A 264 10.53 22.20 -51.64
CA GLY A 264 9.15 21.69 -51.81
C GLY A 264 8.24 22.05 -50.63
N LYS A 265 6.92 21.86 -50.77
CA LYS A 265 5.95 22.18 -49.70
C LYS A 265 6.15 21.30 -48.46
N LYS A 266 6.55 20.04 -48.64
CA LYS A 266 6.81 19.05 -47.56
C LYS A 266 7.64 19.61 -46.41
N SER A 267 8.74 20.30 -46.72
CA SER A 267 9.66 20.85 -45.72
C SER A 267 9.00 21.98 -44.92
N VAL A 268 8.30 22.89 -45.60
CA VAL A 268 7.52 23.95 -44.94
C VAL A 268 6.44 23.35 -44.04
N MET A 269 5.65 22.42 -44.58
CA MET A 269 4.57 21.75 -43.84
C MET A 269 5.11 20.99 -42.61
N GLN A 270 6.25 20.32 -42.72
CA GLN A 270 6.89 19.65 -41.58
C GLN A 270 7.56 20.63 -40.59
N GLY A 271 7.96 21.84 -41.02
CA GLY A 271 8.46 22.91 -40.14
C GLY A 271 7.36 23.66 -39.38
N LEU A 272 6.14 23.70 -39.92
CA LEU A 272 4.93 24.19 -39.25
C LEU A 272 4.29 23.15 -38.32
N CYS A 273 4.55 21.86 -38.58
CA CYS A 273 4.02 20.74 -37.82
C CYS A 273 4.60 20.72 -36.39
N PRO A 274 3.76 20.60 -35.34
CA PRO A 274 4.23 20.58 -33.96
C PRO A 274 5.12 19.37 -33.66
N GLY A 275 6.04 19.55 -32.70
CA GLY A 275 7.01 18.54 -32.29
C GLY A 275 6.34 17.20 -31.92
N GLY A 276 6.85 16.11 -32.50
CA GLY A 276 6.34 14.76 -32.29
C GLY A 276 5.44 14.22 -33.42
N PHE A 277 4.94 15.08 -34.32
CA PHE A 277 4.02 14.69 -35.40
C PHE A 277 4.66 14.76 -36.80
N THR A 278 4.04 14.04 -37.74
CA THR A 278 4.31 14.13 -39.18
C THR A 278 3.02 14.48 -39.90
N THR A 279 3.03 15.48 -40.79
CA THR A 279 1.79 15.98 -41.43
C THR A 279 1.57 15.40 -42.83
N THR A 280 0.31 15.03 -43.12
CA THR A 280 -0.16 14.71 -44.48
C THR A 280 -0.98 15.85 -45.07
N PHE A 281 -0.77 16.10 -46.37
CA PHE A 281 -1.36 17.22 -47.13
C PHE A 281 -1.36 16.92 -48.64
N GLN A 282 -2.08 17.73 -49.42
CA GLN A 282 -2.22 17.59 -50.88
C GLN A 282 -1.27 18.55 -51.63
N ASP A 283 -0.13 18.07 -52.12
CA ASP A 283 0.95 18.92 -52.69
C ASP A 283 0.51 19.83 -53.85
N HIS A 284 -0.53 19.45 -54.60
CA HIS A 284 -1.11 20.25 -55.68
C HIS A 284 -2.01 21.43 -55.22
N VAL A 285 -2.30 21.55 -53.93
CA VAL A 285 -3.14 22.62 -53.37
C VAL A 285 -2.26 23.76 -52.84
N ASP A 286 -2.59 25.00 -53.16
CA ASP A 286 -1.81 26.18 -52.73
C ASP A 286 -2.30 26.82 -51.42
N ILE A 287 -3.49 26.46 -50.92
CA ILE A 287 -4.00 26.86 -49.60
C ILE A 287 -4.15 25.63 -48.69
N HIS A 288 -3.30 25.52 -47.67
CA HIS A 288 -3.47 24.51 -46.61
C HIS A 288 -4.13 25.11 -45.36
N VAL A 289 -5.05 24.34 -44.79
CA VAL A 289 -5.80 24.67 -43.59
C VAL A 289 -5.21 23.90 -42.41
N TRP A 290 -4.93 24.61 -41.33
CA TRP A 290 -4.51 24.06 -40.04
C TRP A 290 -5.64 24.21 -39.03
N LYS A 291 -5.48 23.69 -37.81
CA LYS A 291 -6.53 23.83 -36.79
C LYS A 291 -6.76 25.31 -36.41
N ASN A 292 -5.68 26.08 -36.26
CA ASN A 292 -5.68 27.46 -35.77
C ASN A 292 -5.04 28.49 -36.74
N ALA A 293 -4.80 28.12 -38.00
CA ALA A 293 -4.10 28.94 -38.98
C ALA A 293 -4.41 28.50 -40.41
N MET A 294 -3.99 29.30 -41.39
CA MET A 294 -3.93 28.90 -42.80
C MET A 294 -2.58 29.28 -43.41
N THR A 295 -2.19 28.60 -44.50
CA THR A 295 -0.90 28.81 -45.19
C THR A 295 -1.10 28.87 -46.70
N LEU A 296 -0.50 29.86 -47.33
CA LEU A 296 -0.66 30.22 -48.74
C LEU A 296 0.69 30.11 -49.48
N PHE A 297 0.75 29.29 -50.55
CA PHE A 297 1.98 28.93 -51.26
C PHE A 297 2.01 29.44 -52.71
N VAL A 298 2.71 30.55 -52.99
CA VAL A 298 2.87 31.05 -54.37
C VAL A 298 3.94 30.27 -55.13
N SER A 299 3.53 29.47 -56.11
CA SER A 299 4.43 28.82 -57.09
C SER A 299 4.50 29.62 -58.39
N GLY A 300 5.57 30.39 -58.59
CA GLY A 300 5.85 31.17 -59.80
C GLY A 300 6.94 30.55 -60.65
N THR A 301 6.78 30.60 -61.98
CA THR A 301 7.68 29.95 -62.94
C THR A 301 8.77 30.88 -63.50
N THR A 302 8.59 32.20 -63.38
CA THR A 302 9.48 33.25 -63.93
C THR A 302 9.48 34.47 -63.01
N GLY A 303 10.53 35.30 -63.07
CA GLY A 303 10.59 36.56 -62.34
C GLY A 303 9.51 37.56 -62.72
N MET A 304 9.12 37.61 -64.00
CA MET A 304 8.02 38.46 -64.49
C MET A 304 6.70 38.21 -63.75
N PHE A 305 6.40 36.95 -63.38
CA PHE A 305 5.19 36.62 -62.62
C PHE A 305 5.20 37.32 -61.25
N TYR A 306 6.35 37.40 -60.59
CA TYR A 306 6.48 38.08 -59.30
C TYR A 306 6.50 39.60 -59.43
N GLU A 307 7.04 40.14 -60.51
CA GLU A 307 7.04 41.58 -60.77
C GLU A 307 5.62 42.15 -60.91
N TYR A 308 4.76 41.48 -61.69
CA TYR A 308 3.36 41.90 -61.88
C TYR A 308 2.41 41.46 -60.76
N MET A 309 2.78 40.48 -59.92
CA MET A 309 1.93 40.04 -58.81
C MET A 309 1.94 41.03 -57.62
N PHE A 310 3.06 41.71 -57.35
CA PHE A 310 3.26 42.48 -56.11
C PHE A 310 3.24 44.00 -56.30
N GLU A 311 2.06 44.58 -56.11
CA GLU A 311 1.85 46.02 -56.04
C GLU A 311 2.48 46.62 -54.77
N LYS A 312 2.94 47.87 -54.88
CA LYS A 312 3.70 48.58 -53.85
C LYS A 312 3.16 50.00 -53.70
N ALA A 313 2.58 50.31 -52.55
CA ALA A 313 2.10 51.65 -52.21
C ALA A 313 2.89 52.25 -51.05
N THR A 314 2.84 53.58 -50.93
CA THR A 314 3.29 54.29 -49.73
C THR A 314 2.14 55.16 -49.22
N HIS A 315 1.67 54.89 -48.01
CA HIS A 315 0.52 55.58 -47.41
C HIS A 315 0.88 56.05 -45.99
N HIS A 316 0.58 57.31 -45.64
CA HIS A 316 1.07 57.97 -44.43
C HIS A 316 2.57 57.71 -44.10
N GLY A 317 3.43 57.69 -45.13
CA GLY A 317 4.87 57.41 -45.00
C GLY A 317 5.25 55.94 -44.76
N LYS A 318 4.27 55.05 -44.48
CA LYS A 318 4.48 53.60 -44.37
C LYS A 318 4.47 52.97 -45.76
N LYS A 319 5.23 51.89 -45.94
CA LYS A 319 5.26 51.11 -47.19
C LYS A 319 4.32 49.93 -47.04
N HIS A 320 3.49 49.70 -48.05
CA HIS A 320 2.53 48.62 -48.11
C HIS A 320 2.80 47.80 -49.37
N VAL A 321 2.67 46.47 -49.25
CA VAL A 321 2.70 45.54 -50.37
C VAL A 321 1.40 44.77 -50.34
N PHE A 322 0.74 44.69 -51.49
CA PHE A 322 -0.46 43.90 -51.66
C PHE A 322 -0.45 43.20 -53.01
N PHE A 323 -1.32 42.20 -53.17
CA PHE A 323 -1.43 41.42 -54.39
C PHE A 323 -2.83 40.84 -54.55
N ARG A 324 -3.22 40.62 -55.80
CA ARG A 324 -4.38 39.81 -56.18
C ARG A 324 -3.96 38.37 -56.44
N TRP A 325 -4.76 37.43 -55.96
CA TRP A 325 -4.58 36.00 -56.14
C TRP A 325 -5.75 35.42 -56.95
N THR A 326 -5.45 34.90 -58.14
CA THR A 326 -6.43 34.36 -59.10
C THR A 326 -6.47 32.83 -59.16
N ARG A 327 -5.49 32.13 -58.55
CA ARG A 327 -5.43 30.64 -58.55
C ARG A 327 -6.32 30.04 -57.47
N THR A 328 -7.64 30.25 -57.57
CA THR A 328 -8.59 29.91 -56.50
C THR A 328 -9.32 28.58 -56.72
N GLN A 329 -8.83 27.72 -57.62
CA GLN A 329 -9.47 26.45 -57.99
C GLN A 329 -9.71 25.50 -56.80
N ALA A 330 -8.82 25.52 -55.81
CA ALA A 330 -8.94 24.71 -54.58
C ALA A 330 -9.69 25.41 -53.42
N VAL A 331 -10.25 26.61 -53.64
CA VAL A 331 -10.94 27.39 -52.59
C VAL A 331 -12.35 26.84 -52.36
N THR A 332 -12.46 25.90 -51.42
CA THR A 332 -13.76 25.40 -50.96
C THR A 332 -14.56 26.46 -50.19
N PRO A 333 -15.89 26.33 -50.06
CA PRO A 333 -16.70 27.21 -49.20
C PRO A 333 -16.22 27.28 -47.74
N HIS A 334 -15.63 26.20 -47.21
CA HIS A 334 -15.02 26.18 -45.87
C HIS A 334 -13.76 27.06 -45.81
N ILE A 335 -12.88 26.98 -46.81
CA ILE A 335 -11.70 27.87 -46.92
C ILE A 335 -12.15 29.32 -47.05
N MET A 336 -13.18 29.61 -47.86
CA MET A 336 -13.74 30.96 -47.99
C MET A 336 -14.32 31.49 -46.66
N TRP A 337 -15.02 30.63 -45.89
CA TRP A 337 -15.53 31.00 -44.57
C TRP A 337 -14.40 31.34 -43.59
N ARG A 338 -13.32 30.54 -43.54
CA ARG A 338 -12.13 30.87 -42.73
C ARG A 338 -11.39 32.10 -43.25
N MET A 339 -11.37 32.35 -44.55
CA MET A 339 -10.71 33.53 -45.14
C MET A 339 -11.31 34.84 -44.61
N ARG A 340 -12.61 34.87 -44.33
CA ARG A 340 -13.30 36.01 -43.70
C ARG A 340 -12.95 36.21 -42.22
N GLN A 341 -12.39 35.19 -41.56
CA GLN A 341 -11.91 35.24 -40.17
C GLN A 341 -10.41 35.57 -40.07
N VAL A 342 -9.70 35.69 -41.20
CA VAL A 342 -8.28 36.07 -41.22
C VAL A 342 -8.09 37.50 -40.72
N GLN A 343 -6.95 37.78 -40.10
CA GLN A 343 -6.55 39.15 -39.76
C GLN A 343 -6.75 40.08 -40.96
N LYS A 344 -7.44 41.22 -40.77
CA LYS A 344 -7.67 42.19 -41.84
C LYS A 344 -6.38 42.94 -42.21
N GLY A 345 -6.31 43.40 -43.46
CA GLY A 345 -5.34 44.40 -43.88
C GLY A 345 -5.72 45.81 -43.43
N ASP A 346 -5.09 46.81 -44.04
CA ASP A 346 -5.36 48.23 -43.86
C ASP A 346 -6.52 48.65 -44.79
N GLU A 347 -7.48 49.42 -44.25
CA GLU A 347 -8.77 49.68 -44.89
C GLU A 347 -8.63 50.51 -46.18
N PHE A 348 -7.56 51.28 -46.31
CA PHE A 348 -7.23 52.04 -47.53
C PHE A 348 -6.96 51.16 -48.76
N PHE A 349 -6.73 49.85 -48.59
CA PHE A 349 -6.50 48.90 -49.68
C PHE A 349 -7.62 47.84 -49.81
N HIS A 350 -8.78 48.05 -49.16
CA HIS A 350 -9.92 47.13 -49.34
C HIS A 350 -10.42 47.15 -50.79
N VAL A 351 -10.78 45.98 -51.32
CA VAL A 351 -11.12 45.84 -52.76
C VAL A 351 -12.62 45.85 -53.05
N ASN A 352 -13.45 45.41 -52.09
CA ASN A 352 -14.90 45.32 -52.23
C ASN A 352 -15.57 45.30 -50.84
N ASN A 353 -16.90 45.49 -50.81
CA ASN A 353 -17.73 45.32 -49.60
C ASN A 353 -17.53 43.97 -48.88
N SER A 354 -17.03 42.94 -49.58
CA SER A 354 -16.68 41.62 -49.02
C SER A 354 -15.51 41.64 -48.02
N TYR A 355 -14.88 42.81 -47.81
CA TYR A 355 -14.03 43.12 -46.67
C TYR A 355 -14.82 43.29 -45.35
N TYR A 356 -16.08 43.71 -45.43
CA TYR A 356 -16.98 43.92 -44.28
C TYR A 356 -17.91 42.73 -44.02
N ASP A 357 -18.01 41.74 -44.93
CA ASP A 357 -18.82 40.51 -44.80
C ASP A 357 -18.28 39.49 -43.75
N VAL A 358 -17.91 39.97 -42.56
CA VAL A 358 -17.28 39.22 -41.49
C VAL A 358 -18.29 39.00 -40.34
N PRO A 359 -18.63 37.75 -39.98
CA PRO A 359 -19.39 37.46 -38.78
C PRO A 359 -18.64 38.00 -37.55
N ILE A 360 -19.33 38.70 -36.64
CA ILE A 360 -18.72 39.36 -35.47
C ILE A 360 -17.77 38.37 -34.75
N PRO A 361 -16.45 38.64 -34.73
CA PRO A 361 -15.47 37.64 -34.32
C PRO A 361 -15.51 37.45 -32.81
N THR A 362 -16.12 36.34 -32.37
CA THR A 362 -16.12 35.88 -30.97
C THR A 362 -14.77 35.30 -30.52
N GLN A 363 -13.77 35.29 -31.40
CA GLN A 363 -12.43 34.73 -31.18
C GLN A 363 -11.36 35.65 -31.76
N LYS A 364 -10.08 35.35 -31.48
CA LYS A 364 -8.95 36.06 -32.09
C LYS A 364 -8.89 35.78 -33.60
N PRO A 365 -8.54 36.76 -34.45
CA PRO A 365 -8.49 36.57 -35.89
C PRO A 365 -7.45 35.52 -36.29
N GLU A 366 -7.73 34.78 -37.36
CA GLU A 366 -6.87 33.69 -37.82
C GLU A 366 -5.63 34.24 -38.57
N PRO A 367 -4.43 33.71 -38.31
CA PRO A 367 -3.24 34.06 -39.08
C PRO A 367 -3.19 33.29 -40.41
N LEU A 368 -3.06 34.04 -41.51
CA LEU A 368 -2.72 33.50 -42.82
C LEU A 368 -1.22 33.70 -43.10
N LEU A 369 -0.49 32.61 -43.29
CA LEU A 369 0.97 32.60 -43.46
C LEU A 369 1.35 32.55 -44.94
N PHE A 370 2.34 33.35 -45.35
CA PHE A 370 2.74 33.51 -46.74
C PHE A 370 4.08 32.83 -47.06
N PHE A 371 4.07 31.95 -48.06
CA PHE A 371 5.25 31.32 -48.61
C PHE A 371 5.35 31.59 -50.10
N VAL A 372 6.49 32.08 -50.55
CA VAL A 372 6.76 32.32 -51.97
C VAL A 372 7.86 31.35 -52.40
N GLN A 373 7.62 30.60 -53.47
CA GLN A 373 8.66 29.76 -54.05
C GLN A 373 9.70 30.65 -54.74
N TYR A 374 10.98 30.33 -54.59
CA TYR A 374 11.99 30.83 -55.51
C TYR A 374 11.88 30.05 -56.85
N PRO A 375 12.07 30.67 -58.02
CA PRO A 375 11.95 29.98 -59.31
C PRO A 375 12.76 28.67 -59.37
N LYS A 376 12.06 27.54 -59.57
CA LYS A 376 12.62 26.16 -59.55
C LYS A 376 13.36 25.78 -58.26
N GLY A 377 13.12 26.48 -57.14
CA GLY A 377 13.87 26.37 -55.89
C GLY A 377 13.01 26.22 -54.63
N PRO A 378 13.58 26.53 -53.44
CA PRO A 378 12.92 26.39 -52.15
C PRO A 378 11.81 27.43 -51.92
N TYR A 379 10.97 27.18 -50.93
CA TYR A 379 10.02 28.19 -50.43
C TYR A 379 10.70 29.12 -49.42
N ILE A 380 10.38 30.41 -49.52
CA ILE A 380 10.79 31.48 -48.62
C ILE A 380 9.57 31.91 -47.80
N TYR A 381 9.70 32.00 -46.47
CA TYR A 381 8.62 32.51 -45.62
C TYR A 381 8.64 34.04 -45.57
N CYS A 382 7.55 34.67 -46.04
CA CYS A 382 7.44 36.11 -46.20
C CYS A 382 6.65 36.81 -45.08
N GLY A 383 6.05 36.07 -44.14
CA GLY A 383 5.30 36.66 -43.02
C GLY A 383 3.81 36.33 -43.03
N ARG A 384 3.00 37.19 -42.42
CA ARG A 384 1.54 37.09 -42.32
C ARG A 384 0.85 37.99 -43.33
N LEU A 385 -0.35 37.58 -43.75
CA LEU A 385 -1.21 38.33 -44.66
C LEU A 385 -2.40 38.94 -43.94
N GLY A 386 -2.71 40.17 -44.33
CA GLY A 386 -3.96 40.85 -44.06
C GLY A 386 -4.94 40.60 -45.20
N TYR A 387 -6.15 40.16 -44.91
CA TYR A 387 -7.21 40.00 -45.92
C TYR A 387 -7.81 41.37 -46.30
N LEU A 388 -7.93 41.65 -47.61
CA LEU A 388 -8.43 42.92 -48.18
C LEU A 388 -9.79 42.78 -48.87
N GLY A 389 -10.40 41.59 -48.84
CA GLY A 389 -11.65 41.28 -49.55
C GLY A 389 -11.45 40.31 -50.72
N HIS A 390 -12.54 40.04 -51.44
CA HIS A 390 -12.53 39.23 -52.65
C HIS A 390 -13.51 39.76 -53.72
N GLN A 391 -13.20 39.48 -54.98
CA GLN A 391 -14.12 39.56 -56.11
C GLN A 391 -14.61 38.14 -56.41
N ALA A 392 -15.88 37.95 -56.78
CA ALA A 392 -16.48 36.61 -56.93
C ALA A 392 -16.53 36.07 -58.38
N LYS A 393 -16.36 36.95 -59.38
CA LYS A 393 -16.38 36.61 -60.82
C LYS A 393 -15.32 37.45 -61.57
N PRO A 394 -14.20 36.84 -62.04
CA PRO A 394 -13.65 35.58 -61.52
C PRO A 394 -13.39 35.66 -60.01
N LEU A 395 -13.14 34.53 -59.37
CA LEU A 395 -12.81 34.52 -57.94
C LEU A 395 -11.37 35.01 -57.73
N GLU A 396 -11.23 36.21 -57.16
CA GLU A 396 -9.94 36.82 -56.84
C GLU A 396 -9.87 37.17 -55.35
N LEU A 397 -8.86 36.66 -54.65
CA LEU A 397 -8.59 36.99 -53.25
C LEU A 397 -7.54 38.10 -53.19
N SER A 398 -7.74 39.14 -52.38
CA SER A 398 -6.79 40.25 -52.24
C SER A 398 -6.15 40.28 -50.87
N PHE A 399 -4.83 40.47 -50.82
CA PHE A 399 -4.03 40.33 -49.60
C PHE A 399 -2.97 41.42 -49.47
N GLN A 400 -2.74 41.91 -48.24
CA GLN A 400 -1.62 42.76 -47.86
C GLN A 400 -0.57 41.96 -47.10
N LEU A 401 0.72 42.26 -47.31
CA LEU A 401 1.80 41.74 -46.46
C LEU A 401 1.94 42.59 -45.19
N LEU A 402 1.63 42.01 -44.02
CA LEU A 402 1.61 42.74 -42.75
C LEU A 402 3.01 42.97 -42.19
N ASP A 403 3.90 41.98 -42.32
CA ASP A 403 5.22 41.97 -41.69
C ASP A 403 6.31 42.66 -42.55
N ILE A 404 5.90 43.48 -43.51
CA ILE A 404 6.77 44.22 -44.45
C ILE A 404 7.83 45.09 -43.75
N HIS A 405 7.57 45.57 -42.53
CA HIS A 405 8.52 46.36 -41.77
C HIS A 405 9.64 45.54 -41.10
N ALA A 406 9.39 44.26 -40.82
CA ALA A 406 10.38 43.33 -40.26
C ALA A 406 11.12 42.53 -41.35
N LEU A 407 10.51 42.42 -42.54
CA LEU A 407 11.06 41.71 -43.69
C LEU A 407 11.88 42.64 -44.60
N ASN A 408 13.07 42.20 -45.05
CA ASN A 408 13.76 42.87 -46.16
C ASN A 408 13.11 42.53 -47.51
N TRP A 409 11.87 43.01 -47.71
CA TRP A 409 11.08 42.74 -48.90
C TRP A 409 11.76 43.19 -50.19
N ARG A 410 12.52 44.29 -50.17
CA ARG A 410 13.25 44.78 -51.35
C ARG A 410 14.26 43.72 -51.85
N ARG A 411 15.04 43.13 -50.94
CA ARG A 411 16.00 42.06 -51.29
C ARG A 411 15.28 40.84 -51.86
N ILE A 412 14.25 40.35 -51.17
CA ILE A 412 13.50 39.16 -51.58
C ILE A 412 12.83 39.38 -52.94
N HIS A 413 12.16 40.52 -53.14
CA HIS A 413 11.52 40.85 -54.41
C HIS A 413 12.53 40.93 -55.55
N THR A 414 13.65 41.63 -55.38
CA THR A 414 14.69 41.70 -56.42
C THR A 414 15.25 40.32 -56.76
N MET A 415 15.45 39.45 -55.77
CA MET A 415 15.91 38.07 -55.99
C MET A 415 14.84 37.18 -56.67
N LEU A 416 13.56 37.44 -56.46
CA LEU A 416 12.47 36.74 -57.15
C LEU A 416 12.32 37.19 -58.60
N THR A 417 12.57 38.47 -58.90
CA THR A 417 12.44 39.02 -60.26
C THR A 417 13.69 38.88 -61.13
N SER A 418 14.87 38.64 -60.55
CA SER A 418 16.14 38.51 -61.29
C SER A 418 16.39 37.12 -61.90
N CYS A 419 15.34 36.35 -62.19
CA CYS A 419 15.41 34.90 -62.48
C CYS A 419 14.43 34.45 -63.57
#